data_AF-A4Z283-F1
#
_entry.id   AF-A4Z283-F1
#
_cell.length_a   1.000
_cell.length_b   1.000
_cell.length_c   1.000
_cell.angle_alpha   90.00
_cell.angle_beta   90.00
_cell.angle_gamma   90.00
#
_symmetry.space_group_name_H-M   'P 1'
#
loop_
_entity.id
_entity.type
_entity.pdbx_description
1 polymer ?
#
loop_
_entity_poly.entity_id
_entity_poly.type
_entity_poly.pdbx_seq_one_letter_code
_entity_poly.pdbx_strand_id
1 'polypeptide(L)'
;MIKIFTDFNARTNDDLCWLLKYRERDLAPQIDALQLRKGDRIILFHDDGDFEVIAMLDYRFVEVLGRDEWVAIPDWDTLVRK
;
A
#
# COMPACT_ATOMS: atom_id res chain seq x y z
N MET A 1 -4.30 -11.69 -8.79
CA MET A 1 -4.00 -10.96 -7.54
C MET A 1 -3.03 -9.83 -7.89
N ILE A 2 -3.34 -8.58 -7.56
CA ILE A 2 -2.55 -7.41 -7.95
C ILE A 2 -1.39 -7.24 -6.96
N LYS A 3 -0.16 -7.03 -7.47
CA LYS A 3 1.04 -6.78 -6.65
C LYS A 3 1.25 -5.30 -6.47
N ILE A 4 1.21 -4.80 -5.24
CA ILE A 4 1.49 -3.40 -4.93
C ILE A 4 2.75 -3.35 -4.08
N PHE A 5 3.71 -2.56 -4.50
CA PHE A 5 4.94 -2.30 -3.76
C PHE A 5 4.71 -1.09 -2.88
N THR A 6 5.45 -1.00 -1.79
CA THR A 6 5.35 0.16 -0.93
C THR A 6 6.71 0.54 -0.38
N ASP A 7 6.94 1.85 -0.38
CA ASP A 7 8.10 2.43 0.28
C ASP A 7 7.88 2.42 1.80
N PHE A 8 8.45 1.42 2.46
CA PHE A 8 8.36 1.22 3.91
C PHE A 8 9.22 2.21 4.72
N ASN A 9 10.00 3.09 4.07
CA ASN A 9 10.75 4.15 4.75
C ASN A 9 9.87 5.29 5.28
N ALA A 10 8.58 5.23 4.93
CA ALA A 10 7.57 6.25 5.15
C ALA A 10 6.41 5.64 5.96
N ARG A 11 6.65 5.38 7.26
CA ARG A 11 5.63 4.84 8.19
C ARG A 11 4.91 5.98 8.90
N THR A 12 3.58 5.98 8.91
CA THR A 12 2.84 6.80 9.90
C THR A 12 3.15 6.32 11.31
N ASN A 13 2.79 7.11 12.33
CA ASN A 13 2.77 6.64 13.73
C ASN A 13 1.98 5.33 13.93
N ASP A 14 1.05 5.00 13.02
CA ASP A 14 0.25 3.77 13.02
C ASP A 14 0.78 2.66 12.08
N ASP A 15 2.07 2.67 11.71
CA ASP A 15 2.71 1.68 10.82
C ASP A 15 2.11 1.56 9.39
N LEU A 16 1.34 2.56 8.93
CA LEU A 16 0.80 2.62 7.56
C LEU A 16 1.85 3.13 6.56
N CYS A 17 1.77 2.67 5.32
CA CYS A 17 2.68 3.06 4.26
C CYS A 17 2.08 4.14 3.33
N TRP A 18 2.91 5.09 2.87
CA TRP A 18 2.43 6.31 2.19
C TRP A 18 2.45 6.24 0.66
N LEU A 19 3.41 5.53 0.06
CA LEU A 19 3.58 5.49 -1.39
C LEU A 19 3.40 4.08 -1.91
N LEU A 20 2.16 3.79 -2.29
CA LEU A 20 1.83 2.56 -2.99
C LEU A 20 2.22 2.68 -4.46
N LYS A 21 2.95 1.70 -4.96
CA LYS A 21 3.40 1.62 -6.35
C LYS A 21 2.84 0.38 -7.02
N TYR A 22 2.42 0.54 -8.26
CA TYR A 22 2.10 -0.57 -9.17
C TYR A 22 2.91 -0.40 -10.44
N ARG A 23 3.75 -1.41 -10.74
CA ARG A 23 4.67 -1.41 -11.89
C ARG A 23 5.56 -0.16 -11.92
N GLU A 24 6.31 0.08 -10.84
CA GLU A 24 7.25 1.21 -10.70
C GLU A 24 6.65 2.62 -10.78
N ARG A 25 5.31 2.74 -10.71
CA ARG A 25 4.60 4.02 -10.77
C ARG A 25 3.60 4.12 -9.62
N ASP A 26 3.33 5.34 -9.19
CA ASP A 26 2.37 5.61 -8.12
C ASP A 26 1.02 4.96 -8.42
N LEU A 27 0.42 4.35 -7.40
CA LEU A 27 -0.85 3.65 -7.50
C LEU A 27 -2.02 4.61 -7.69
N ALA A 28 -1.98 5.77 -7.02
CA ALA A 28 -3.05 6.77 -7.06
C ALA A 28 -3.57 7.10 -8.48
N PRO A 29 -2.73 7.45 -9.48
CA PRO A 29 -3.19 7.69 -10.84
C PRO A 29 -3.67 6.43 -11.59
N GLN A 30 -3.42 5.23 -11.05
CA GLN A 30 -3.76 3.94 -11.64
C GLN A 30 -4.98 3.27 -10.96
N ILE A 31 -5.50 3.81 -9.85
CA ILE A 31 -6.56 3.19 -9.04
C ILE A 31 -7.82 2.87 -9.86
N ASP A 32 -8.33 3.84 -10.61
CA ASP A 32 -9.57 3.66 -11.37
C ASP A 32 -9.39 2.66 -12.52
N ALA A 33 -8.23 2.70 -13.18
CA ALA A 33 -7.89 1.77 -14.24
C ALA A 33 -7.73 0.32 -13.74
N LEU A 34 -7.27 0.17 -12.50
CA LEU A 34 -7.17 -1.12 -11.81
C LEU A 34 -8.49 -1.56 -11.16
N GLN A 35 -9.53 -0.72 -11.23
CA GLN A 35 -10.84 -0.94 -10.60
C GLN A 35 -10.74 -1.19 -9.09
N LEU A 36 -9.71 -0.64 -8.46
CA LEU A 36 -9.47 -0.78 -7.03
C LEU A 36 -10.30 0.23 -6.26
N ARG A 37 -10.73 -0.16 -5.05
CA ARG A 37 -11.56 0.65 -4.17
C ARG A 37 -11.06 0.56 -2.73
N LYS A 38 -11.47 1.54 -1.93
CA LYS A 38 -11.33 1.50 -0.48
C LYS A 38 -11.98 0.23 0.06
N GLY A 39 -11.25 -0.50 0.90
CA GLY A 39 -11.67 -1.78 1.47
C GLY A 39 -11.22 -3.01 0.67
N ASP A 40 -10.67 -2.85 -0.54
CA ASP A 40 -10.16 -3.98 -1.31
C ASP A 40 -8.92 -4.59 -0.65
N ARG A 41 -8.82 -5.92 -0.74
CA ARG A 41 -7.64 -6.67 -0.27
C ARG A 41 -6.62 -6.80 -1.38
N ILE A 42 -5.38 -6.44 -1.07
CA ILE A 42 -4.23 -6.47 -1.97
C ILE A 42 -3.08 -7.25 -1.33
N ILE A 43 -2.07 -7.61 -2.12
CA ILE A 43 -0.79 -8.06 -1.57
C ILE A 43 0.18 -6.88 -1.65
N LEU A 44 0.66 -6.47 -0.48
CA LEU A 44 1.79 -5.56 -0.36
C LEU A 44 3.09 -6.33 -0.39
N PHE A 45 4.03 -5.80 -1.16
CA PHE A 45 5.40 -6.29 -1.25
C PHE A 45 6.33 -5.24 -0.63
N HIS A 46 7.32 -5.71 0.12
CA HIS A 46 8.50 -4.90 0.44
C HIS A 46 9.21 -4.52 -0.86
N ASP A 47 9.79 -3.31 -0.93
CA ASP A 47 10.47 -2.82 -2.13
C ASP A 47 11.62 -3.76 -2.58
N ASP A 48 12.31 -4.41 -1.64
CA ASP A 48 13.36 -5.41 -1.95
C ASP A 48 12.80 -6.83 -2.21
N GLY A 49 11.49 -7.03 -2.09
CA GLY A 49 10.84 -8.33 -2.27
C GLY A 49 11.02 -9.33 -1.12
N ASP A 50 11.64 -8.90 -0.02
CA ASP A 50 11.96 -9.72 1.16
C ASP A 50 10.74 -10.31 1.87
N PHE A 51 9.58 -9.66 1.77
CA PHE A 51 8.34 -10.18 2.30
C PHE A 51 7.13 -9.69 1.50
N GLU A 52 6.04 -10.45 1.65
CA GLU A 52 4.71 -10.06 1.21
C GLU A 52 3.71 -10.18 2.36
N VAL A 53 2.70 -9.31 2.37
CA VAL A 53 1.65 -9.29 3.40
C VAL A 53 0.33 -8.90 2.74
N ILE A 54 -0.79 -9.51 3.20
CA ILE A 54 -2.12 -9.06 2.78
C ILE A 54 -2.36 -7.69 3.41
N ALA A 55 -2.94 -6.76 2.66
CA ALA A 55 -3.34 -5.47 3.18
C ALA A 55 -4.69 -5.03 2.65
N MET A 56 -5.33 -4.14 3.39
CA MET A 56 -6.56 -3.48 2.98
C MET A 56 -6.26 -2.08 2.46
N LEU A 57 -6.75 -1.75 1.27
CA LEU A 57 -6.65 -0.40 0.73
C LEU A 57 -7.53 0.57 1.49
N ASP A 58 -7.01 1.77 1.72
CA ASP A 58 -7.77 2.87 2.26
C ASP A 58 -7.41 4.19 1.58
N TYR A 59 -8.35 5.13 1.62
CA TYR A 59 -8.19 6.50 1.14
C TYR A 59 -8.53 7.45 2.29
N ARG A 60 -7.55 8.26 2.70
CA ARG A 60 -7.65 9.15 3.86
C ARG A 60 -6.65 10.31 3.75
N PHE A 61 -6.88 11.33 4.57
CA PHE A 61 -5.94 12.43 4.74
C PHE A 61 -4.67 11.93 5.44
N VAL A 62 -3.52 12.19 4.83
CA VAL A 62 -2.20 11.85 5.37
C VAL A 62 -1.52 13.15 5.81
N GLU A 63 -1.49 13.39 7.12
CA GLU A 63 -1.05 14.67 7.73
C GLU A 63 0.37 15.07 7.28
N VAL A 64 1.30 14.13 7.26
CA VAL A 64 2.71 14.38 6.85
C VAL A 64 2.83 14.81 5.38
N LEU A 65 1.91 14.39 4.51
CA LEU A 65 1.86 14.81 3.11
C LEU A 65 0.98 16.05 2.90
N GLY A 66 0.18 16.43 3.89
CA GLY A 66 -0.79 17.53 3.81
C GLY A 66 -1.88 17.33 2.76
N ARG A 67 -2.18 16.08 2.38
CA ARG A 67 -3.17 15.73 1.33
C ARG A 67 -3.81 14.36 1.55
N ASP A 68 -4.91 14.12 0.86
CA ASP A 68 -5.51 12.78 0.77
C ASP A 68 -4.69 11.87 -0.14
N GLU A 69 -4.47 10.63 0.30
CA GLU A 69 -3.65 9.66 -0.43
C GLU A 69 -4.17 8.23 -0.24
N TRP A 70 -3.84 7.36 -1.19
CA TRP A 70 -4.08 5.92 -1.07
C TRP A 70 -3.01 5.28 -0.19
N VAL A 71 -3.47 4.66 0.90
CA VAL A 71 -2.64 3.93 1.86
C VAL A 71 -3.08 2.48 1.90
N ALA A 72 -2.24 1.62 2.48
CA ALA A 72 -2.59 0.24 2.73
C ALA A 72 -2.35 -0.11 4.19
N ILE A 73 -3.31 -0.82 4.78
CA ILE A 73 -3.28 -1.28 6.16
C ILE A 73 -2.87 -2.76 6.14
N PRO A 74 -1.62 -3.10 6.47
CA PRO A 74 -1.14 -4.48 6.44
C PRO A 74 -1.78 -5.31 7.55
N ASP A 75 -2.13 -6.55 7.19
CA ASP A 75 -2.57 -7.61 8.10
C ASP A 75 -1.35 -8.47 8.46
N TRP A 76 -0.63 -8.09 9.50
CA TRP A 76 0.67 -8.68 9.85
C TRP A 76 0.61 -10.18 10.20
N ASP A 77 -0.56 -10.71 10.53
CA ASP A 77 -0.77 -12.14 10.74
C ASP A 77 -0.62 -12.95 9.43
N THR A 78 -0.61 -12.29 8.28
CA THR A 78 -0.48 -12.88 6.95
C THR A 78 0.93 -12.73 6.34
N LEU A 79 1.90 -12.26 7.13
CA LEU A 79 3.27 -12.01 6.68
C LEU A 79 3.94 -13.30 6.18
N VAL A 80 4.45 -13.26 4.94
CA VAL A 80 5.28 -14.31 4.35
C VAL A 80 6.64 -13.72 3.98
N ARG A 81 7.71 -14.25 4.58
CA ARG A 81 9.10 -13.89 4.25
C ARG A 81 9.61 -14.74 3.09
N LYS A 82 10.42 -14.17 2.20
CA LYS A 82 10.98 -14.81 1.01
C LYS A 82 12.50 -14.90 1.05
#